data_AF-A0A0Q4DRR3-F1
#
_entry.id   AF-A0A0Q4DRR3-F1
#
_cell.length_a   1.000
_cell.length_b   1.000
_cell.length_c   1.000
_cell.angle_alpha   90.00
_cell.angle_beta   90.00
_cell.angle_gamma   90.00
#
_symmetry.space_group_name_H-M   'P 1'
#
loop_
_entity.id
_entity.type
_entity.pdbx_description
1 polymer ?
#
loop_
_entity_poly.entity_id
_entity_poly.type
_entity_poly.pdbx_seq_one_letter_code
_entity_poly.pdbx_strand_id
1 'polypeptide(L)'
;MKYLLSIISLIAILSCSRRYGYIYDENRKPLRNVLVQDIQNPSNKILTQDNGEFSFSDCDDLIISKQGYKTDTLEKFGCKPAGKCFDGHIFYMKKIIIERIP
;
A
#
# COMPACT_ATOMS: atom_id res chain seq x y z
N MET A 1 -20.69 34.11 -28.42
CA MET A 1 -20.05 33.57 -27.18
C MET A 1 -20.84 32.36 -26.67
N LYS A 2 -20.75 31.19 -27.31
CA LYS A 2 -21.45 29.97 -26.85
C LYS A 2 -20.60 28.69 -26.87
N TYR A 3 -19.33 28.79 -27.25
CA TYR A 3 -18.44 27.61 -27.40
C TYR A 3 -17.35 27.50 -26.32
N LEU A 4 -17.22 28.48 -25.41
CA LEU A 4 -16.17 28.47 -24.38
C LEU A 4 -16.46 27.52 -23.20
N LEU A 5 -17.71 27.10 -23.01
CA LEU A 5 -18.10 26.22 -21.89
C LEU A 5 -17.82 24.73 -22.17
N SER A 6 -17.46 24.36 -23.40
CA SER A 6 -17.27 22.94 -23.75
C SER A 6 -15.86 22.40 -23.51
N ILE A 7 -14.88 23.26 -23.20
CA ILE A 7 -13.46 22.87 -23.10
C ILE A 7 -13.09 22.44 -21.67
N ILE A 8 -13.83 22.90 -20.65
CA ILE A 8 -13.49 22.68 -19.23
C ILE A 8 -13.86 21.25 -18.76
N SER A 9 -14.72 20.53 -19.48
CA SER A 9 -15.18 19.18 -19.08
C SER A 9 -14.22 18.04 -19.45
N LEU A 10 -13.14 18.29 -20.20
CA LEU A 10 -12.25 17.24 -20.71
C LEU A 10 -10.97 17.02 -19.86
N ILE A 11 -10.69 17.89 -18.87
CA ILE A 11 -9.43 17.84 -18.09
C ILE A 11 -9.52 16.89 -16.87
N ALA A 12 -10.69 16.36 -16.54
CA ALA A 12 -10.91 15.61 -15.29
C ALA A 12 -10.51 14.12 -15.31
N ILE A 13 -10.10 13.54 -16.45
CA ILE A 13 -9.99 12.07 -16.60
C ILE A 13 -8.58 11.47 -16.47
N LEU A 14 -7.57 12.22 -16.01
CA LEU A 14 -6.21 11.69 -15.80
C LEU A 14 -5.87 11.43 -14.32
N SER A 15 -6.84 11.04 -13.49
CA SER A 15 -6.54 10.53 -12.14
C SER A 15 -6.02 9.10 -12.23
N CYS A 16 -4.75 8.95 -12.61
CA CYS A 16 -4.03 7.70 -12.45
C CYS A 16 -3.97 7.38 -10.95
N SER A 17 -4.55 6.25 -10.53
CA SER A 17 -4.49 5.80 -9.13
C SER A 17 -3.03 5.63 -8.73
N ARG A 18 -2.67 6.20 -7.58
CA ARG A 18 -1.30 6.16 -7.07
C ARG A 18 -1.02 4.76 -6.54
N ARG A 19 -0.10 4.02 -7.16
CA ARG A 19 0.20 2.60 -6.85
C ARG A 19 1.16 2.41 -5.67
N TYR A 20 1.05 3.28 -4.66
CA TYR A 20 1.88 3.24 -3.48
C TYR A 20 1.02 3.19 -2.21
N GLY A 21 1.57 2.60 -1.16
CA GLY A 21 0.98 2.56 0.17
C GLY A 21 2.05 2.76 1.23
N TYR A 22 1.62 2.86 2.48
CA TYR A 22 2.51 3.05 3.62
C TYR A 22 2.33 1.94 4.65
N ILE A 23 3.39 1.56 5.34
CA ILE A 23 3.35 0.60 6.44
C ILE A 23 3.87 1.27 7.71
N TYR A 24 3.04 1.26 8.74
CA TYR A 24 3.26 1.89 10.03
C TYR A 24 3.14 0.85 11.15
N ASP A 25 3.68 1.12 12.34
CA ASP A 25 3.33 0.36 13.54
C ASP A 25 2.06 0.90 14.19
N GLU A 26 1.54 0.15 15.16
CA GLU A 26 0.36 0.51 15.96
C GLU A 26 0.46 1.88 16.67
N ASN A 27 1.66 2.45 16.82
CA ASN A 27 1.89 3.78 17.39
C ASN A 27 2.02 4.87 16.32
N ARG A 28 1.64 4.58 15.07
CA ARG A 28 1.76 5.47 13.91
C ARG A 28 3.21 5.88 13.60
N LYS A 29 4.19 5.03 13.91
CA LYS A 29 5.55 5.21 13.43
C LYS A 29 5.72 4.53 12.06
N PRO A 30 6.24 5.21 11.02
CA PRO A 30 6.53 4.58 9.75
C PRO A 30 7.59 3.48 9.90
N LEU A 31 7.40 2.37 9.19
CA LEU A 31 8.29 1.22 9.23
C LEU A 31 9.12 1.12 7.96
N ARG A 32 10.41 1.42 8.07
CA ARG A 32 11.43 1.16 7.04
C ARG A 32 11.78 -0.33 6.95
N ASN A 33 12.19 -0.81 5.78
CA ASN A 33 12.68 -2.18 5.54
C ASN A 33 11.65 -3.25 5.97
N VAL A 34 10.36 -3.00 5.72
CA VAL A 34 9.34 -4.05 5.70
C VAL A 34 9.43 -4.71 4.33
N LEU A 35 9.51 -6.03 4.28
CA LEU A 35 9.43 -6.78 3.04
C LEU A 35 7.98 -6.85 2.61
N VAL A 36 7.69 -6.32 1.43
CA VAL A 36 6.41 -6.41 0.74
C VAL A 36 6.61 -7.30 -0.47
N GLN A 37 5.87 -8.40 -0.55
CA GLN A 37 6.07 -9.44 -1.56
C GLN A 37 4.74 -9.89 -2.15
N ASP A 38 4.72 -10.13 -3.45
CA ASP A 38 3.59 -10.72 -4.15
C ASP A 38 3.46 -12.20 -3.78
N ILE A 39 2.25 -12.62 -3.38
CA ILE A 39 1.96 -14.00 -3.00
C ILE A 39 2.03 -14.95 -4.22
N GLN A 40 1.58 -14.50 -5.39
CA GLN A 40 1.55 -15.30 -6.63
C GLN A 40 2.91 -15.30 -7.32
N ASN A 41 3.68 -14.22 -7.18
CA ASN A 41 5.03 -14.12 -7.73
C ASN A 41 6.06 -13.68 -6.67
N PRO A 42 6.58 -14.59 -5.83
CA PRO A 42 7.52 -14.25 -4.76
C PRO A 42 8.83 -13.59 -5.21
N SER A 43 9.18 -13.66 -6.50
CA SER A 43 10.33 -12.95 -7.06
C SER A 43 10.09 -11.44 -7.13
N ASN A 44 8.83 -11.01 -7.23
CA ASN A 44 8.40 -9.63 -7.16
C ASN A 44 8.28 -9.22 -5.68
N LYS A 45 9.23 -8.42 -5.22
CA LYS A 45 9.30 -7.96 -3.82
C LYS A 45 10.05 -6.65 -3.71
N ILE A 46 9.67 -5.85 -2.71
CA ILE A 46 10.28 -4.56 -2.41
C ILE A 46 10.42 -4.38 -0.90
N LEU A 47 11.30 -3.46 -0.50
CA LEU A 47 11.43 -3.01 0.88
C LEU A 47 10.83 -1.61 1.03
N THR A 48 10.12 -1.37 2.11
CA THR A 48 9.63 -0.01 2.41
C THR A 48 10.77 0.97 2.66
N GLN A 49 10.57 2.22 2.24
CA GLN A 49 11.49 3.33 2.46
C GLN A 49 11.43 3.89 3.89
N ASP A 50 12.22 4.93 4.19
CA ASP A 50 12.30 5.54 5.53
C ASP A 50 10.98 6.11 6.05
N ASN A 51 10.13 6.60 5.15
CA ASN A 51 8.77 7.07 5.45
C ASN A 51 7.73 5.93 5.50
N GLY A 52 8.16 4.67 5.39
CA GLY A 52 7.26 3.50 5.37
C GLY A 52 6.60 3.24 4.01
N GLU A 53 6.93 4.00 2.97
CA GLU A 53 6.33 3.87 1.64
C GLU A 53 6.81 2.62 0.91
N PHE A 54 5.89 1.96 0.21
CA PHE A 54 6.18 0.99 -0.83
C PHE A 54 5.37 1.33 -2.10
N SER A 55 5.92 1.00 -3.27
CA SER A 55 5.20 1.06 -4.54
C SER A 55 5.26 -0.31 -5.20
N PHE A 56 4.12 -0.81 -5.64
CA PHE A 56 4.00 -2.10 -6.30
C PHE A 56 3.28 -1.90 -7.63
N SER A 57 3.82 -2.47 -8.72
CA SER A 57 3.27 -2.27 -10.06
C SER A 57 1.86 -2.83 -10.20
N ASP A 58 1.62 -3.95 -9.53
CA ASP A 58 0.43 -4.77 -9.66
C ASP A 58 -0.36 -4.78 -8.36
N CYS A 59 -1.68 -4.88 -8.49
CA CYS A 59 -2.62 -4.75 -7.37
C CYS A 59 -3.01 -6.15 -6.86
N ASP A 60 -1.98 -6.95 -6.61
CA ASP A 60 -2.10 -8.33 -6.16
C ASP A 60 -2.19 -8.40 -4.63
N ASP A 61 -2.47 -9.61 -4.13
CA ASP A 61 -2.43 -9.87 -2.70
C ASP A 61 -0.96 -9.90 -2.26
N LEU A 62 -0.61 -9.03 -1.30
CA LEU A 62 0.77 -8.84 -0.85
C LEU A 62 0.94 -9.39 0.55
N ILE A 63 2.04 -10.10 0.80
CA ILE A 63 2.48 -10.43 2.15
C ILE A 63 3.45 -9.35 2.66
N ILE A 64 3.26 -8.92 3.90
CA ILE A 64 4.14 -7.97 4.59
C ILE A 64 4.83 -8.63 5.77
N SER A 65 6.15 -8.51 5.83
CA SER A 65 6.95 -9.15 6.88
C SER A 65 8.11 -8.29 7.35
N LYS A 66 8.33 -8.30 8.68
CA LYS A 66 9.43 -7.61 9.33
C LYS A 66 9.74 -8.28 10.67
N GLN A 67 11.02 -8.46 10.98
CA GLN A 67 11.44 -9.02 12.27
C GLN A 67 10.88 -8.19 13.44
N GLY A 68 10.31 -8.87 14.44
CA GLY A 68 9.68 -8.25 15.60
C GLY A 68 8.23 -7.81 15.39
N TYR A 69 7.68 -8.03 14.19
CA TYR A 69 6.29 -7.74 13.84
C TYR A 69 5.58 -9.00 13.36
N LYS A 70 4.27 -9.07 13.62
CA LYS A 70 3.43 -10.14 13.09
C LYS A 70 3.33 -9.98 11.58
N THR A 71 3.69 -11.02 10.82
CA THR A 71 3.45 -11.09 9.38
C THR A 71 1.96 -11.00 9.10
N ASP A 72 1.59 -10.25 8.07
CA ASP A 72 0.19 -10.06 7.66
C ASP A 72 0.07 -10.06 6.14
N THR A 73 -1.16 -10.18 5.65
CA THR A 73 -1.49 -10.11 4.23
C THR A 73 -2.31 -8.85 3.98
N LEU A 74 -1.86 -8.04 3.02
CA LEU A 74 -2.64 -6.95 2.47
C LEU A 74 -3.58 -7.53 1.41
N GLU A 75 -4.76 -8.00 1.84
CA GLU A 75 -5.82 -8.39 0.91
C GLU A 75 -6.17 -7.20 0.02
N LYS A 76 -6.31 -7.43 -1.29
CA LYS A 76 -6.61 -6.44 -2.35
C LYS A 76 -7.34 -5.19 -1.85
N PHE A 77 -6.57 -4.17 -1.46
CA PHE A 77 -7.12 -2.86 -1.20
C PHE A 77 -7.42 -2.22 -2.55
N GLY A 78 -8.66 -2.41 -3.02
CA GLY A 78 -9.23 -1.67 -4.15
C GLY A 78 -9.20 -2.36 -5.52
N CYS A 79 -9.58 -3.63 -5.66
CA CYS A 79 -9.82 -4.19 -7.01
C CYS A 79 -11.12 -5.00 -7.16
N LYS A 80 -12.23 -4.31 -7.43
CA LYS A 80 -13.17 -4.49 -8.57
C LYS A 80 -14.48 -3.70 -8.35
N PRO A 81 -15.10 -3.08 -9.38
CA PRO A 81 -14.57 -2.71 -10.70
C PRO A 81 -13.99 -1.28 -10.75
N ALA A 82 -14.03 -0.52 -9.65
CA ALA A 82 -13.67 0.90 -9.59
C ALA A 82 -12.70 1.25 -8.45
N GLY A 83 -12.01 0.26 -7.89
CA GLY A 83 -11.11 0.48 -6.75
C GLY A 83 -9.75 1.04 -7.18
N LYS A 84 -9.16 1.89 -6.34
CA LYS A 84 -7.83 2.46 -6.52
C LYS A 84 -6.82 1.60 -5.76
N CYS A 85 -5.75 1.17 -6.42
CA CYS A 85 -4.72 0.33 -5.81
C CYS A 85 -3.90 1.11 -4.80
N PHE A 86 -3.94 0.71 -3.53
CA PHE A 86 -3.26 1.30 -2.36
C PHE A 86 -3.55 2.80 -2.14
N ASP A 87 -3.42 3.69 -3.13
CA ASP A 87 -3.79 5.11 -3.14
C ASP A 87 -3.29 5.90 -1.93
N GLY A 88 -2.07 5.58 -1.47
CA GLY A 88 -1.47 6.16 -0.28
C GLY A 88 -2.08 5.68 1.05
N HIS A 89 -2.82 4.58 1.04
CA HIS A 89 -3.38 3.97 2.25
C HIS A 89 -2.28 3.55 3.22
N ILE A 90 -2.58 3.67 4.51
CA ILE A 90 -1.68 3.33 5.60
C ILE A 90 -2.13 2.00 6.21
N PHE A 91 -1.26 0.99 6.09
CA PHE A 91 -1.42 -0.32 6.73
C PHE A 91 -0.63 -0.35 8.04
N TYR A 92 -1.12 -1.11 9.01
CA TYR A 92 -0.51 -1.18 10.35
C TYR A 92 -0.03 -2.59 10.66
N MET A 93 1.23 -2.73 11.09
CA MET A 93 1.78 -3.97 11.63
C MET A 93 1.76 -3.96 13.15
N LYS A 94 1.36 -5.10 13.74
CA LYS A 94 1.40 -5.32 15.20
C LYS A 94 2.75 -5.89 15.60
N LYS A 95 3.32 -5.42 16.72
CA LYS A 95 4.53 -6.03 17.27
C LYS A 95 4.24 -7.43 17.81
N ILE A 96 5.22 -8.32 17.73
CA ILE A 96 5.14 -9.62 18.41
C ILE A 96 5.42 -9.36 19.89
N ILE A 97 4.40 -9.52 20.73
CA ILE A 97 4.58 -9.54 22.18
C ILE A 97 5.04 -10.94 22.54
N ILE A 98 6.32 -11.11 22.83
CA ILE A 98 6.80 -12.32 23.49
C ILE A 98 6.43 -12.16 24.96
N GLU A 99 5.30 -12.74 25.37
CA GLU A 99 5.03 -12.91 26.78
C GLU A 99 6.14 -13.80 27.35
N ARG A 100 7.05 -13.20 28.12
CA ARG A 100 7.96 -13.97 28.95
C ARG A 100 7.07 -14.66 29.99
N ILE A 101 6.82 -15.94 29.79
CA ILE A 101 6.28 -16.79 30.84
C ILE A 101 7.34 -16.76 31.97
N PRO A 102 6.98 -16.30 33.18
CA PRO A 102 7.90 -16.22 34.30
C PRO A 102 8.43 -17.59 34.73
#